data_AF-A0A118F7I9-F1
#
_entry.id   AF-A0A118F7I9-F1
#
_cell.length_a   1.000
_cell.length_b   1.000
_cell.length_c   1.000
_cell.angle_alpha   90.00
_cell.angle_beta   90.00
_cell.angle_gamma   90.00
#
_symmetry.space_group_name_H-M   'P 1'
#
loop_
_entity.id
_entity.type
_entity.pdbx_description
1 polymer ?
#
loop_
_entity_poly.entity_id
_entity_poly.type
_entity_poly.pdbx_seq_one_letter_code
_entity_poly.pdbx_strand_id
1 'polypeptide(L)'
;MSHVALTTNVAVADDHPIVLRAVTSYFDSLPGFRVAAAVSSGSALLDALREQKVDLVVTDFAMQQGDDDKDGLRLISQLMRAYEHTPVVVFTMLTNAGLINQLCRMGVAGVVGKEEEIGELGQVCRKILNGATQSLSPGMAHRLALAGSLKPGMSDFQALTPKELEVVRLFVTGVALTDIARMLNRSLGTISTQKRSAMRKLHVETNVDLIDCAREQGLL
;
A
#
# COMPACT_ATOMS: atom_id res chain seq x y z
N MET A 1 3.04 33.85 -28.16
CA MET A 1 3.16 32.39 -28.25
C MET A 1 2.49 31.81 -27.02
N SER A 2 1.31 31.23 -27.21
CA SER A 2 0.47 30.70 -26.15
C SER A 2 1.14 29.45 -25.58
N HIS A 3 1.59 29.50 -24.32
CA HIS A 3 1.96 28.29 -23.60
C HIS A 3 0.70 27.43 -23.50
N VAL A 4 0.66 26.31 -24.23
CA VAL A 4 -0.30 25.25 -23.95
C VAL A 4 0.04 24.76 -22.55
N ALA A 5 -0.78 25.11 -21.56
CA ALA A 5 -0.63 24.57 -20.22
C ALA A 5 -0.77 23.05 -20.34
N LEU A 6 0.32 22.31 -20.09
CA LEU A 6 0.29 20.85 -20.10
C LEU A 6 -0.71 20.40 -19.03
N THR A 7 -1.82 19.83 -19.47
CA THR A 7 -2.84 19.29 -18.58
C THR A 7 -2.37 17.93 -18.09
N THR A 8 -2.32 17.75 -16.78
CA THR A 8 -1.94 16.50 -16.12
C THR A 8 -3.14 15.56 -16.10
N ASN A 9 -3.01 14.41 -16.75
CA ASN A 9 -4.04 13.37 -16.76
C ASN A 9 -3.90 12.48 -15.52
N VAL A 10 -4.92 12.50 -14.66
CA VAL A 10 -4.95 11.71 -13.42
C VAL A 10 -5.88 10.52 -13.60
N ALA A 11 -5.41 9.32 -13.25
CA ALA A 11 -6.28 8.19 -13.01
C ALA A 11 -6.56 8.07 -11.51
N VAL A 12 -7.82 7.94 -11.14
CA VAL A 12 -8.27 7.76 -9.76
C VAL A 12 -8.89 6.37 -9.61
N ALA A 13 -8.44 5.62 -8.62
CA ALA A 13 -8.98 4.29 -8.31
C ALA A 13 -9.37 4.19 -6.83
N ASP A 14 -10.64 3.91 -6.57
CA ASP A 14 -11.18 3.70 -5.22
C ASP A 14 -12.50 2.94 -5.29
N ASP A 15 -12.66 1.89 -4.49
CA ASP A 15 -13.89 1.09 -4.46
C ASP A 15 -15.01 1.74 -3.64
N HIS A 16 -14.73 2.86 -2.94
CA HIS A 16 -15.72 3.65 -2.23
C HIS A 16 -16.28 4.76 -3.14
N PRO A 17 -17.55 4.69 -3.57
CA PRO A 17 -18.10 5.65 -4.55
C PRO A 17 -18.06 7.11 -4.09
N ILE A 18 -18.19 7.36 -2.79
CA ILE A 18 -18.12 8.70 -2.21
C ILE A 18 -16.70 9.27 -2.34
N VAL A 19 -15.68 8.47 -2.04
CA VAL A 19 -14.28 8.89 -2.13
C VAL A 19 -13.92 9.14 -3.59
N LEU A 20 -14.27 8.21 -4.49
CA LEU A 20 -14.02 8.34 -5.92
C LEU A 20 -14.63 9.64 -6.48
N ARG A 21 -15.88 9.96 -6.11
CA ARG A 21 -16.55 11.20 -6.52
C ARG A 21 -15.89 12.45 -5.93
N ALA A 22 -15.51 12.42 -4.66
CA ALA A 22 -14.86 13.55 -3.99
C ALA A 22 -13.50 13.88 -4.61
N VAL A 23 -12.67 12.85 -4.82
CA VAL A 23 -11.34 13.00 -5.43
C VAL A 23 -11.45 13.46 -6.88
N THR A 24 -12.38 12.89 -7.64
CA THR A 24 -12.64 13.31 -9.03
C THR A 24 -13.03 14.79 -9.09
N SER A 25 -14.03 15.18 -8.29
CA SER A 25 -14.50 16.57 -8.23
C SER A 25 -13.40 17.53 -7.77
N TYR A 26 -12.53 17.09 -6.86
CA TYR A 26 -11.41 17.89 -6.41
C TYR A 26 -10.41 18.14 -7.54
N PHE A 27 -9.96 17.11 -8.25
CA PHE A 27 -9.02 17.29 -9.36
C PHE A 27 -9.61 18.08 -10.52
N ASP A 28 -10.88 17.88 -10.87
CA ASP A 28 -11.54 18.67 -11.92
C ASP A 28 -11.68 20.16 -11.54
N SER A 29 -11.68 20.48 -10.23
CA SER A 29 -11.66 21.88 -9.76
C SER A 29 -10.27 22.52 -9.80
N LEU A 30 -9.20 21.73 -9.93
CA LEU A 30 -7.83 22.22 -9.94
C LEU A 30 -7.38 22.60 -11.37
N PRO A 31 -6.92 23.84 -11.60
CA PRO A 31 -6.34 24.22 -12.88
C PRO A 31 -5.13 23.35 -13.25
N GLY A 32 -5.09 22.89 -14.50
CA GLY A 32 -3.98 22.07 -15.01
C GLY A 32 -4.08 20.58 -14.70
N PHE A 33 -5.15 20.14 -14.05
CA PHE A 33 -5.47 18.73 -13.85
C PHE A 33 -6.72 18.35 -14.66
N ARG A 34 -6.76 17.08 -15.07
CA ARG A 34 -7.95 16.45 -15.66
C ARG A 34 -8.01 15.01 -15.20
N VAL A 35 -9.17 14.56 -14.75
CA VAL A 35 -9.39 13.14 -14.48
C VAL A 35 -9.57 12.41 -15.81
N ALA A 36 -8.62 11.56 -16.17
CA ALA A 36 -8.67 10.74 -17.38
C ALA A 36 -9.47 9.45 -17.14
N ALA A 37 -9.37 8.87 -15.93
CA ALA A 37 -10.16 7.72 -15.52
C ALA A 37 -10.52 7.83 -14.04
N ALA A 38 -11.73 7.40 -13.71
CA ALA A 38 -12.20 7.18 -12.35
C ALA A 38 -12.81 5.77 -12.29
N VAL A 39 -12.16 4.87 -11.56
CA VAL A 39 -12.48 3.44 -11.55
C VAL A 39 -12.58 2.91 -10.12
N SER A 40 -13.23 1.76 -9.95
CA SER A 40 -13.52 1.16 -8.64
C SER A 40 -12.79 -0.16 -8.37
N SER A 41 -11.82 -0.51 -9.21
CA SER A 41 -11.06 -1.77 -9.11
C SER A 41 -9.64 -1.60 -9.65
N GLY A 42 -8.72 -2.44 -9.16
CA GLY A 42 -7.32 -2.45 -9.60
C GLY A 42 -7.19 -2.91 -11.05
N SER A 43 -7.97 -3.93 -11.42
CA SER A 43 -8.11 -4.39 -12.82
C SER A 43 -8.50 -3.26 -13.79
N ALA A 44 -9.54 -2.49 -13.47
CA ALA A 44 -10.00 -1.38 -14.30
C ALA A 44 -8.98 -0.22 -14.34
N LEU A 45 -8.23 -0.01 -13.27
CA LEU A 45 -7.12 0.95 -13.27
C LEU A 45 -6.04 0.55 -14.27
N LEU A 46 -5.66 -0.73 -14.28
CA LEU A 46 -4.67 -1.25 -15.21
C LEU A 46 -5.17 -1.22 -16.66
N ASP A 47 -6.46 -1.46 -16.90
CA ASP A 47 -7.07 -1.30 -18.22
C ASP A 47 -7.01 0.17 -18.68
N ALA A 48 -7.40 1.11 -17.82
CA ALA A 48 -7.33 2.53 -18.11
C ALA A 48 -5.90 3.01 -18.43
N LEU A 49 -4.89 2.50 -17.70
CA LEU A 49 -3.48 2.81 -17.96
C LEU A 49 -2.97 2.23 -19.29
N ARG A 50 -3.61 1.18 -19.84
CA ARG A 50 -3.28 0.64 -21.17
C ARG A 50 -3.94 1.44 -22.30
N GLU A 51 -5.14 1.94 -22.08
CA GLU A 51 -5.97 2.53 -23.13
C GLU A 51 -5.69 4.02 -23.38
N GLN A 52 -5.20 4.74 -22.36
CA GLN A 52 -5.05 6.18 -22.43
C GLN A 52 -3.83 6.69 -21.66
N LYS A 53 -3.40 7.91 -22.02
CA LYS A 53 -2.26 8.56 -21.35
C LYS A 53 -2.65 8.98 -19.93
N VAL A 54 -1.87 8.52 -18.96
CA VAL A 54 -1.98 8.91 -17.56
C VAL A 54 -0.63 9.41 -17.09
N ASP A 55 -0.62 10.62 -16.54
CA ASP A 55 0.58 11.30 -16.04
C ASP A 55 0.75 11.09 -14.52
N LEU A 56 -0.31 10.73 -13.80
CA LEU A 56 -0.32 10.47 -12.36
C LEU A 56 -1.43 9.48 -11.98
N VAL A 57 -1.12 8.53 -11.11
CA VAL A 57 -2.11 7.63 -10.51
C VAL A 57 -2.37 8.04 -9.07
N VAL A 58 -3.65 8.16 -8.71
CA VAL A 58 -4.11 8.20 -7.32
C VAL A 58 -4.92 6.94 -7.08
N THR A 59 -4.46 6.06 -6.20
CA THR A 59 -5.13 4.78 -5.95
C THR A 59 -5.32 4.55 -4.47
N ASP A 60 -6.44 3.94 -4.08
CA ASP A 60 -6.53 3.28 -2.80
C ASP A 60 -5.59 2.08 -2.75
N PHE A 61 -5.17 1.74 -1.54
CA PHE A 61 -4.40 0.55 -1.25
C PHE A 61 -5.30 -0.69 -1.19
N ALA A 62 -6.49 -0.59 -0.61
CA ALA A 62 -7.35 -1.74 -0.32
C ALA A 62 -8.68 -1.63 -1.07
N MET A 63 -8.74 -2.19 -2.29
CA MET A 63 -9.98 -2.28 -3.06
C MET A 63 -10.53 -3.71 -2.99
N GLN A 64 -11.78 -3.90 -2.58
CA GLN A 64 -12.35 -5.23 -2.34
C GLN A 64 -13.03 -5.84 -3.58
N GLN A 65 -13.09 -5.10 -4.70
CA GLN A 65 -13.83 -5.52 -5.90
C GLN A 65 -13.02 -6.44 -6.82
N GLY A 66 -12.93 -7.72 -6.45
CA GLY A 66 -12.35 -8.77 -7.28
C GLY A 66 -11.33 -9.62 -6.52
N ASP A 67 -11.02 -10.82 -7.04
CA ASP A 67 -10.09 -11.73 -6.36
C ASP A 67 -8.63 -11.26 -6.44
N ASP A 68 -8.25 -10.55 -7.49
CA ASP A 68 -6.91 -9.98 -7.64
C ASP A 68 -6.70 -8.66 -6.86
N ASP A 69 -7.78 -8.01 -6.44
CA ASP A 69 -7.74 -6.67 -5.81
C ASP A 69 -7.62 -6.74 -4.27
N LYS A 70 -7.85 -7.92 -3.68
CA LYS A 70 -7.74 -8.17 -2.23
C LYS A 70 -6.32 -7.97 -1.67
N ASP A 71 -5.30 -7.99 -2.53
CA ASP A 71 -3.90 -7.77 -2.15
C ASP A 71 -3.39 -6.43 -2.69
N GLY A 72 -3.52 -5.38 -1.87
CA GLY A 72 -3.05 -4.03 -2.20
C GLY A 72 -1.57 -3.96 -2.57
N LEU A 73 -0.72 -4.80 -1.96
CA LEU A 73 0.71 -4.84 -2.27
C LEU A 73 0.95 -5.40 -3.67
N ARG A 74 0.13 -6.36 -4.11
CA ARG A 74 0.21 -6.91 -5.46
C ARG A 74 -0.13 -5.87 -6.51
N LEU A 75 -1.21 -5.10 -6.32
CA LEU A 75 -1.56 -4.00 -7.23
C LEU A 75 -0.43 -2.97 -7.32
N ILE A 76 0.07 -2.48 -6.19
CA ILE A 76 1.18 -1.52 -6.16
C ILE A 76 2.42 -2.11 -6.83
N SER A 77 2.77 -3.37 -6.54
CA SER A 77 3.90 -4.03 -7.20
C SER A 77 3.72 -4.14 -8.71
N GLN A 78 2.50 -4.33 -9.20
CA GLN A 78 2.22 -4.41 -10.63
C GLN A 78 2.33 -3.03 -11.29
N LEU A 79 1.76 -1.99 -10.67
CA LEU A 79 1.88 -0.61 -11.12
C LEU A 79 3.35 -0.19 -11.24
N MET A 80 4.15 -0.47 -10.21
CA MET A 80 5.56 -0.07 -10.18
C MET A 80 6.45 -0.83 -11.18
N ARG A 81 6.04 -2.02 -11.61
CA ARG A 81 6.75 -2.78 -12.65
C ARG A 81 6.33 -2.43 -14.06
N ALA A 82 5.04 -2.20 -14.29
CA ALA A 82 4.48 -1.98 -15.62
C ALA A 82 4.48 -0.50 -16.05
N TYR A 83 4.51 0.43 -15.09
CA TYR A 83 4.37 1.87 -15.32
C TYR A 83 5.44 2.66 -14.54
N GLU A 84 6.71 2.33 -14.75
CA GLU A 84 7.85 2.90 -14.01
C GLU A 84 8.00 4.42 -14.11
N HIS A 85 7.42 5.04 -15.14
CA HIS A 85 7.45 6.49 -15.37
C HIS A 85 6.19 7.22 -14.91
N THR A 86 5.15 6.49 -14.48
CA THR A 86 3.91 7.08 -13.99
C THR A 86 3.95 7.12 -12.47
N PRO A 87 4.07 8.30 -11.84
CA PRO A 87 4.05 8.41 -10.38
C PRO A 87 2.75 7.87 -9.79
N VAL A 88 2.88 7.08 -8.73
CA VAL A 88 1.75 6.50 -7.98
C VAL A 88 1.66 7.16 -6.61
N VAL A 89 0.51 7.78 -6.33
CA VAL A 89 0.16 8.31 -5.02
C VAL A 89 -0.91 7.40 -4.40
N VAL A 90 -0.61 6.84 -3.23
CA VAL A 90 -1.54 6.01 -2.49
C VAL A 90 -2.38 6.89 -1.57
N PHE A 91 -3.71 6.89 -1.75
CA PHE A 91 -4.67 7.62 -0.91
C PHE A 91 -5.44 6.61 -0.07
N THR A 92 -5.14 6.51 1.22
CA THR A 92 -5.52 5.32 2.01
C THR A 92 -5.92 5.62 3.45
N MET A 93 -6.66 4.70 4.08
CA MET A 93 -6.94 4.68 5.52
C MET A 93 -5.87 3.93 6.33
N LEU A 94 -4.78 3.47 5.71
CA LEU A 94 -3.72 2.75 6.43
C LEU A 94 -3.15 3.61 7.57
N THR A 95 -3.12 3.03 8.76
CA THR A 95 -2.51 3.63 9.95
C THR A 95 -1.23 2.91 10.39
N ASN A 96 -1.01 1.70 9.88
CA ASN A 96 0.15 0.88 10.19
C ASN A 96 1.42 1.45 9.54
N ALA A 97 2.33 1.99 10.36
CA ALA A 97 3.59 2.60 9.91
C ALA A 97 4.49 1.62 9.12
N GLY A 98 4.38 0.33 9.38
CA GLY A 98 5.08 -0.71 8.65
C GLY A 98 4.67 -0.83 7.19
N LEU A 99 3.36 -0.89 6.95
CA LEU A 99 2.80 -0.91 5.61
C LEU A 99 3.08 0.40 4.87
N ILE A 100 2.95 1.54 5.54
CA ILE A 100 3.31 2.84 4.95
C ILE A 100 4.79 2.85 4.54
N ASN A 101 5.70 2.40 5.42
CA ASN A 101 7.13 2.32 5.10
C ASN A 101 7.41 1.33 3.95
N GLN A 102 6.69 0.21 3.91
CA GLN A 102 6.79 -0.75 2.81
C GLN A 102 6.37 -0.12 1.47
N LEU A 103 5.26 0.62 1.44
CA LEU A 103 4.83 1.37 0.25
C LEU A 103 5.94 2.35 -0.20
N CYS A 104 6.52 3.09 0.74
CA CYS A 104 7.64 3.99 0.44
C CYS A 104 8.83 3.24 -0.17
N ARG A 105 9.19 2.06 0.37
CA ARG A 105 10.29 1.22 -0.14
C ARG A 105 9.99 0.60 -1.51
N MET A 106 8.72 0.39 -1.85
CA MET A 106 8.29 -0.07 -3.18
C MET A 106 8.41 1.03 -4.24
N GLY A 107 8.67 2.27 -3.85
CA GLY A 107 8.88 3.39 -4.77
C GLY A 107 7.61 4.16 -5.12
N VAL A 108 6.53 4.03 -4.33
CA VAL A 108 5.38 4.91 -4.54
C VAL A 108 5.82 6.37 -4.36
N ALA A 109 5.34 7.23 -5.25
CA ALA A 109 5.70 8.63 -5.27
C ALA A 109 5.06 9.38 -4.08
N GLY A 110 3.91 8.94 -3.57
CA GLY A 110 3.39 9.52 -2.34
C GLY A 110 2.40 8.66 -1.59
N VAL A 111 2.18 9.03 -0.33
CA VAL A 111 1.16 8.42 0.54
C VAL A 111 0.42 9.53 1.28
N VAL A 112 -0.90 9.48 1.22
CA VAL A 112 -1.82 10.46 1.79
C VAL A 112 -2.92 9.74 2.56
N GLY A 113 -3.22 10.19 3.78
CA GLY A 113 -4.32 9.66 4.56
C GLY A 113 -5.67 10.15 4.06
N LYS A 114 -6.65 9.25 3.91
CA LYS A 114 -8.07 9.60 3.62
C LYS A 114 -8.77 10.35 4.76
N GLU A 115 -8.20 10.31 5.98
CA GLU A 115 -8.66 11.07 7.15
C GLU A 115 -8.20 12.54 7.11
N GLU A 116 -7.25 12.87 6.23
CA GLU A 116 -6.71 14.23 6.11
C GLU A 116 -7.53 15.06 5.13
N GLU A 117 -7.38 16.38 5.23
CA GLU A 117 -7.99 17.31 4.30
C GLU A 117 -7.58 16.98 2.86
N ILE A 118 -8.55 16.95 1.95
CA ILE A 118 -8.31 16.62 0.53
C ILE A 118 -7.29 17.56 -0.15
N GLY A 119 -7.08 18.76 0.43
CA GLY A 119 -6.03 19.69 0.03
C GLY A 119 -4.61 19.10 0.14
N GLU A 120 -4.36 18.20 1.09
CA GLU A 120 -3.07 17.51 1.25
C GLU A 120 -2.79 16.57 0.08
N LEU A 121 -3.81 15.90 -0.45
CA LEU A 121 -3.68 15.08 -1.66
C LEU A 121 -3.17 15.92 -2.84
N GLY A 122 -3.78 17.08 -3.08
CA GLY A 122 -3.35 17.97 -4.16
C GLY A 122 -1.95 18.55 -3.94
N GLN A 123 -1.57 18.84 -2.69
CA GLN A 123 -0.21 19.29 -2.37
C GLN A 123 0.84 18.21 -2.65
N VAL A 124 0.59 16.97 -2.22
CA VAL A 124 1.49 15.83 -2.49
C VAL A 124 1.62 15.61 -3.99
N CYS A 125 0.51 15.55 -4.73
CA CYS A 125 0.53 15.37 -6.18
C CYS A 125 1.35 16.47 -6.89
N ARG A 126 1.17 17.74 -6.52
CA ARG A 126 1.95 18.86 -7.09
C ARG A 126 3.44 18.76 -6.78
N LYS A 127 3.83 18.37 -5.57
CA LYS A 127 5.25 18.17 -5.21
C LYS A 127 5.89 17.12 -6.12
N ILE A 128 5.20 16.00 -6.34
CA ILE A 128 5.67 14.92 -7.22
C ILE A 128 5.81 15.37 -8.67
N LEU A 129 4.79 16.04 -9.21
CA LEU A 129 4.83 16.56 -10.57
C LEU A 129 5.92 17.63 -10.77
N ASN A 130 6.32 18.31 -9.71
CA ASN A 130 7.43 19.27 -9.70
C ASN A 130 8.81 18.63 -9.45
N GLY A 131 8.91 17.29 -9.50
CA GLY A 131 10.18 16.56 -9.45
C GLY A 131 10.58 16.05 -8.07
N ALA A 132 9.72 16.13 -7.06
CA ALA A 132 9.97 15.42 -5.81
C ALA A 132 9.90 13.91 -6.06
N THR A 133 10.91 13.17 -5.59
CA THR A 133 10.96 11.71 -5.74
C THR A 133 9.94 10.99 -4.87
N GLN A 134 9.67 11.52 -3.67
CA GLN A 134 8.67 11.00 -2.76
C GLN A 134 8.09 12.12 -1.87
N SER A 135 6.80 12.05 -1.56
CA SER A 135 6.13 13.01 -0.67
C SER A 135 5.02 12.33 0.14
N LEU A 136 5.01 12.60 1.44
CA LEU A 136 3.97 12.14 2.37
C LEU A 136 3.13 13.33 2.81
N SER A 137 1.85 13.08 3.08
CA SER A 137 1.03 14.05 3.81
C SER A 137 1.52 14.21 5.26
N PRO A 138 1.22 15.33 5.94
CA PRO A 138 1.67 15.59 7.30
C PRO A 138 1.32 14.47 8.29
N GLY A 139 0.10 13.94 8.21
CA GLY A 139 -0.36 12.85 9.07
C GLY A 139 0.43 11.56 8.84
N MET A 140 0.68 11.19 7.57
CA MET A 140 1.46 9.99 7.23
C MET A 140 2.93 10.13 7.65
N ALA A 141 3.53 11.31 7.42
CA ALA A 141 4.90 11.59 7.85
C ALA A 141 5.03 11.53 9.39
N HIS A 142 4.06 12.08 10.12
CA HIS A 142 4.03 12.04 11.57
C HIS A 142 3.93 10.59 12.10
N ARG A 143 3.06 9.76 11.53
CA ARG A 143 2.94 8.34 11.90
C ARG A 143 4.26 7.58 11.71
N LEU A 144 4.96 7.81 10.60
CA LEU A 144 6.30 7.22 10.39
C LEU A 144 7.33 7.73 11.40
N ALA A 145 7.33 9.02 11.71
CA ALA A 145 8.27 9.61 12.67
C ALA A 145 8.08 9.07 14.09
N LEU A 146 6.83 8.88 14.52
CA LEU A 146 6.51 8.25 15.80
C LEU A 146 6.98 6.79 15.85
N ALA A 147 6.77 6.03 14.78
CA ALA A 147 7.27 4.65 14.68
C ALA A 147 8.80 4.58 14.68
N GLY A 148 9.49 5.52 14.03
CA GLY A 148 10.95 5.62 14.01
C GLY A 148 11.58 6.10 15.32
N SER A 149 10.83 6.82 16.15
CA SER A 149 11.25 7.28 17.48
C SER A 149 11.18 6.18 18.54
N LEU A 150 10.54 5.05 18.23
CA LEU A 150 10.56 3.82 19.02
C LEU A 150 11.84 3.01 18.71
N LYS A 151 12.97 3.46 19.27
CA LYS A 151 14.30 2.79 19.37
C LYS A 151 15.03 2.40 18.05
N PRO A 152 16.36 2.61 17.96
CA PRO A 152 17.17 2.01 16.89
C PRO A 152 17.16 0.49 17.04
N GLY A 153 16.57 -0.21 16.07
CA GLY A 153 16.40 -1.67 16.07
C GLY A 153 15.04 -2.16 15.56
N MET A 154 14.07 -1.27 15.32
CA MET A 154 12.71 -1.59 14.85
C MET A 154 12.40 -1.07 13.42
N SER A 155 13.43 -0.83 12.59
CA SER A 155 13.27 -0.18 11.27
C SER A 155 13.21 -1.15 10.08
N ASP A 156 13.25 -2.45 10.28
CA ASP A 156 13.17 -3.41 9.19
C ASP A 156 11.91 -4.27 9.34
N PHE A 157 10.85 -3.97 8.57
CA PHE A 157 10.02 -5.05 8.06
C PHE A 157 10.93 -5.90 7.17
N GLN A 158 11.64 -6.83 7.80
CA GLN A 158 12.39 -7.84 7.08
C GLN A 158 11.36 -8.77 6.46
N ALA A 159 11.43 -8.94 5.14
CA ALA A 159 10.63 -9.93 4.46
C ALA A 159 10.74 -11.27 5.20
N LEU A 160 9.59 -11.89 5.45
CA LEU A 160 9.58 -13.25 5.98
C LEU A 160 10.35 -14.14 5.01
N THR A 161 11.25 -14.93 5.55
CA THR A 161 11.87 -16.00 4.75
C THR A 161 10.78 -16.99 4.33
N PRO A 162 10.97 -17.75 3.23
CA PRO A 162 9.98 -18.75 2.80
C PRO A 162 9.57 -19.73 3.91
N LYS A 163 10.52 -20.08 4.79
CA LYS A 163 10.29 -20.98 5.93
C LYS A 163 9.49 -20.33 7.06
N GLU A 164 9.67 -19.04 7.31
CA GLU A 164 8.87 -18.29 8.30
C GLU A 164 7.46 -18.07 7.78
N LEU A 165 7.32 -17.72 6.50
CA LEU A 165 6.04 -17.54 5.83
C LEU A 165 5.21 -18.81 5.85
N GLU A 166 5.80 -19.95 5.48
CA GLU A 166 5.18 -21.28 5.51
C GLU A 166 4.59 -21.61 6.90
N VAL A 167 5.32 -21.30 7.98
CA VAL A 167 4.85 -21.52 9.35
C VAL A 167 3.72 -20.57 9.73
N VAL A 168 3.83 -19.28 9.37
CA VAL A 168 2.79 -18.29 9.67
C VAL A 168 1.48 -18.67 8.98
N ARG A 169 1.48 -19.02 7.68
CA ARG A 169 0.27 -19.40 6.94
C ARG A 169 -0.48 -20.57 7.57
N LEU A 170 0.23 -21.63 7.95
CA LEU A 170 -0.37 -22.78 8.62
C LEU A 170 -0.88 -22.43 10.02
N PHE A 171 -0.17 -21.57 10.75
CA PHE A 171 -0.61 -21.15 12.07
C PHE A 171 -1.90 -20.32 12.03
N VAL A 172 -1.99 -19.36 11.11
CA VAL A 172 -3.15 -18.44 11.03
C VAL A 172 -4.41 -19.11 10.47
N THR A 173 -4.26 -20.27 9.82
CA THR A 173 -5.38 -21.15 9.42
C THR A 173 -5.87 -22.06 10.55
N GLY A 174 -5.31 -21.91 11.76
CA GLY A 174 -5.76 -22.62 12.97
C GLY A 174 -5.03 -23.94 13.25
N VAL A 175 -3.99 -24.27 12.49
CA VAL A 175 -3.21 -25.49 12.72
C VAL A 175 -2.30 -25.32 13.95
N ALA A 176 -2.34 -26.29 14.87
CA ALA A 176 -1.50 -26.24 16.06
C ALA A 176 -0.01 -26.41 15.71
N LEU A 177 0.89 -25.77 16.47
CA LEU A 177 2.34 -25.80 16.19
C LEU A 177 2.92 -27.23 16.18
N THR A 178 2.34 -28.13 16.97
CA THR A 178 2.70 -29.56 17.02
C THR A 178 2.33 -30.31 15.74
N ASP A 179 1.20 -29.96 15.13
CA ASP A 179 0.77 -30.51 13.83
C ASP A 179 1.62 -29.92 12.70
N ILE A 180 1.91 -28.62 12.73
CA ILE A 180 2.80 -27.95 11.76
C ILE A 180 4.20 -28.60 11.77
N ALA A 181 4.73 -28.90 12.96
CA ALA A 181 6.00 -29.59 13.13
C ALA A 181 6.02 -30.97 12.43
N ARG A 182 4.93 -31.74 12.59
CA ARG A 182 4.76 -33.03 11.90
C ARG A 182 4.63 -32.85 10.39
N MET A 183 3.80 -31.92 9.93
CA MET A 183 3.57 -31.66 8.49
C MET A 183 4.85 -31.27 7.76
N LEU A 184 5.67 -30.42 8.37
CA LEU A 184 6.90 -29.90 7.76
C LEU A 184 8.13 -30.78 8.04
N ASN A 185 7.97 -31.89 8.77
CA ASN A 185 9.05 -32.77 9.23
C ASN A 185 10.19 -32.00 9.95
N ARG A 186 9.81 -31.12 10.90
CA ARG A 186 10.71 -30.25 11.67
C ARG A 186 10.39 -30.37 13.16
N SER A 187 11.35 -30.03 14.03
CA SER A 187 11.10 -30.04 15.48
C SER A 187 10.12 -28.93 15.89
N LEU A 188 9.35 -29.15 16.96
CA LEU A 188 8.48 -28.11 17.55
C LEU A 188 9.27 -26.84 17.94
N GLY A 189 10.52 -27.00 18.41
CA GLY A 189 11.40 -25.88 18.72
C GLY A 189 11.75 -25.05 17.49
N THR A 190 11.98 -25.70 16.34
CA THR A 190 12.25 -25.03 15.06
C THR A 190 11.03 -24.23 14.61
N ILE A 191 9.83 -24.82 14.62
CA ILE A 191 8.60 -24.13 14.24
C ILE A 191 8.30 -22.95 15.18
N SER A 192 8.46 -23.15 16.49
CA SER A 192 8.26 -22.09 17.48
C SER A 192 9.23 -20.93 17.28
N THR A 193 10.48 -21.23 16.95
CA THR A 193 11.51 -20.22 16.65
C THR A 193 11.21 -19.47 15.37
N GLN A 194 10.79 -20.17 14.31
CA GLN A 194 10.40 -19.58 13.03
C GLN A 194 9.19 -18.66 13.20
N LYS A 195 8.15 -19.09 13.93
CA LYS A 195 7.00 -18.25 14.26
C LYS A 195 7.42 -17.01 15.07
N ARG A 196 8.24 -17.18 16.11
CA ARG A 196 8.72 -16.04 16.93
C ARG A 196 9.58 -15.08 16.13
N SER A 197 10.42 -15.60 15.23
CA SER A 197 11.22 -14.79 14.30
C SER A 197 10.31 -14.01 13.35
N ALA A 198 9.26 -14.65 12.83
CA ALA A 198 8.26 -13.98 11.99
C ALA A 198 7.52 -12.88 12.76
N MET A 199 7.05 -13.17 13.98
CA MET A 199 6.40 -12.18 14.85
C MET A 199 7.29 -10.97 15.13
N ARG A 200 8.58 -11.20 15.41
CA ARG A 200 9.58 -10.13 15.58
C ARG A 200 9.73 -9.28 14.32
N LYS A 201 9.81 -9.91 13.14
CA LYS A 201 9.96 -9.20 11.85
C LYS A 201 8.70 -8.44 11.43
N LEU A 202 7.54 -8.94 11.83
CA LEU A 202 6.23 -8.33 11.62
C LEU A 202 5.86 -7.31 12.70
N HIS A 203 6.70 -7.16 13.74
CA HIS A 203 6.48 -6.27 14.88
C HIS A 203 5.16 -6.55 15.65
N VAL A 204 4.81 -7.83 15.78
CA VAL A 204 3.63 -8.28 16.52
C VAL A 204 4.03 -9.07 17.76
N GLU A 205 3.32 -8.89 18.86
CA GLU A 205 3.66 -9.48 20.15
C GLU A 205 2.73 -10.64 20.53
N THR A 206 1.47 -10.60 20.08
CA THR A 206 0.48 -11.64 20.40
C THR A 206 0.12 -12.51 19.19
N ASN A 207 -0.43 -13.68 19.47
CA ASN A 207 -0.95 -14.56 18.41
C ASN A 207 -2.13 -13.93 17.67
N VAL A 208 -2.92 -13.10 18.36
CA VAL A 208 -4.06 -12.39 17.78
C VAL A 208 -3.53 -11.35 16.79
N ASP A 209 -2.56 -10.54 17.21
CA ASP A 209 -1.90 -9.57 16.34
C ASP A 209 -1.26 -10.24 15.11
N LEU A 210 -0.68 -11.43 15.27
CA LEU A 210 -0.13 -12.19 14.14
C LEU A 210 -1.21 -12.64 13.16
N ILE A 211 -2.39 -13.04 13.65
CA ILE A 211 -3.52 -13.45 12.80
C ILE A 211 -4.11 -12.24 12.08
N ASP A 212 -4.30 -11.13 12.77
CA ASP A 212 -4.85 -9.90 12.20
C ASP A 212 -3.87 -9.29 11.18
N CYS A 213 -2.58 -9.25 11.51
CA CYS A 213 -1.53 -8.83 10.58
C CYS A 213 -1.45 -9.74 9.33
N ALA A 214 -1.62 -11.05 9.48
CA ALA A 214 -1.64 -11.97 8.35
C ALA A 214 -2.87 -11.80 7.46
N ARG A 215 -4.03 -11.42 8.03
CA ARG A 215 -5.23 -11.05 7.27
C ARG A 215 -5.00 -9.77 6.47
N GLU A 216 -4.43 -8.75 7.11
CA GLU A 216 -4.13 -7.46 6.47
C GLU A 216 -3.10 -7.58 5.34
N GLN A 217 -2.15 -8.53 5.45
CA GLN A 217 -1.10 -8.77 4.45
C GLN A 217 -1.46 -9.83 3.40
N GLY A 218 -2.70 -10.34 3.36
CA GLY A 218 -3.12 -11.33 2.36
C GLY A 218 -2.40 -12.68 2.49
N LEU A 219 -1.91 -13.02 3.68
CA LEU A 219 -1.19 -14.27 3.93
C LEU A 219 -2.12 -15.47 4.17
N LEU A 220 -3.43 -15.25 4.20
CA LEU A 220 -4.47 -16.27 4.24
C LEU A 220 -4.88 -16.66 2.81
#